data_AF-A0A522BWG2-F1
#
_entry.id   AF-A0A522BWG2-F1
#
_cell.length_a   1.000
_cell.length_b   1.000
_cell.length_c   1.000
_cell.angle_alpha   90.00
_cell.angle_beta   90.00
_cell.angle_gamma   90.00
#
_symmetry.space_group_name_H-M   'P 1'
#
loop_
_entity.id
_entity.type
_entity.pdbx_description
1 polymer ?
#
loop_
_entity_poly.entity_id
_entity_poly.type
_entity_poly.pdbx_seq_one_letter_code
_entity_poly.pdbx_strand_id
1 'polypeptide(L)'
;MARTVPPLSRLVPAALALLLAVGAGGLAVLSRDDQSAVAATGYRIAYDVVDVTSGRRTTELVEVDRSRGSRRLLPDGGGTATTESGVFDRVDGRWRQLAVVPPGEPGQDLQLAAPLAWAETAGLASRDGTGEFAGLPCTWWLTREPLDVGTFASATAEDRARSCVDDAGRLLADTWRAAGRDVRTRTATSVTSSISFDAFDGARPAPLDARLVTTAVEPLTRPMTDLVRFAPLQGSSVAAVVRFVDVTAGTVEVERRVQRAVLTRDGAVVVLDQVRPAAPVTPRGDREVDLGRLGTGLVRAIGGGLVVEVAVGPGLLRVRSGVPLDELTSWLSELSSV
;
A
#
# COMPACT_ATOMS: atom_id res chain seq x y z
N MET A 1 23.81 -73.20 46.14
CA MET A 1 22.44 -73.58 45.70
C MET A 1 21.44 -72.73 46.47
N ALA A 2 20.28 -72.48 45.85
CA ALA A 2 19.13 -71.67 46.31
C ALA A 2 19.06 -70.25 45.72
N ARG A 3 18.44 -70.19 44.52
CA ARG A 3 17.69 -69.03 44.02
C ARG A 3 16.37 -68.98 44.78
N THR A 4 15.95 -67.80 45.21
CA THR A 4 14.56 -67.51 45.58
C THR A 4 14.20 -66.11 45.08
N VAL A 5 13.12 -66.06 44.31
CA VAL A 5 12.48 -64.85 43.76
C VAL A 5 11.27 -64.49 44.68
N PRO A 6 10.55 -63.38 44.45
CA PRO A 6 10.32 -62.25 45.35
C PRO A 6 8.98 -62.38 46.13
N PRO A 7 8.48 -61.28 46.73
CA PRO A 7 7.04 -61.07 46.63
C PRO A 7 6.65 -59.68 46.12
N LEU A 8 5.74 -59.72 45.14
CA LEU A 8 4.83 -58.65 44.74
C LEU A 8 3.74 -58.48 45.80
N SER A 9 3.53 -57.26 46.28
CA SER A 9 2.24 -56.74 46.74
C SER A 9 2.45 -55.27 47.13
N ARG A 10 1.53 -54.32 47.01
CA ARG A 10 0.18 -54.16 46.47
C ARG A 10 -0.14 -52.66 46.69
N LEU A 11 -1.17 -52.15 46.02
CA LEU A 11 -1.96 -50.95 46.36
C LEU A 11 -1.48 -49.58 45.83
N VAL A 12 -2.10 -49.21 44.72
CA VAL A 12 -2.62 -47.85 44.45
C VAL A 12 -3.83 -47.64 45.40
N PRO A 13 -3.97 -46.48 46.09
CA PRO A 13 -4.82 -45.41 45.53
C PRO A 13 -4.39 -43.95 45.82
N ALA A 14 -4.78 -43.09 44.88
CA ALA A 14 -5.27 -41.72 45.03
C ALA A 14 -4.81 -40.84 46.22
N ALA A 15 -4.25 -39.66 45.91
CA ALA A 15 -4.95 -38.36 46.05
C ALA A 15 -3.97 -37.19 46.17
N LEU A 16 -4.38 -36.06 45.55
CA LEU A 16 -4.13 -34.67 45.92
C LEU A 16 -2.67 -34.23 46.20
N ALA A 17 -2.06 -33.48 45.29
CA ALA A 17 -2.13 -32.01 45.25
C ALA A 17 -1.38 -31.32 46.39
N LEU A 18 -0.19 -30.78 46.07
CA LEU A 18 0.35 -29.45 46.41
C LEU A 18 1.87 -29.50 46.13
N LEU A 19 2.35 -28.82 45.08
CA LEU A 19 3.05 -27.53 45.22
C LEU A 19 4.28 -27.61 46.15
N LEU A 20 5.48 -27.73 45.57
CA LEU A 20 6.43 -26.61 45.43
C LEU A 20 7.85 -27.08 45.06
N ALA A 21 8.32 -26.51 43.96
CA ALA A 21 9.64 -25.90 43.79
C ALA A 21 10.88 -26.77 43.46
N VAL A 22 11.58 -26.23 42.45
CA VAL A 22 13.00 -26.34 42.12
C VAL A 22 13.44 -27.53 41.27
N GLY A 23 13.40 -27.30 39.95
CA GLY A 23 14.17 -28.03 38.95
C GLY A 23 14.50 -27.07 37.80
N ALA A 24 15.33 -26.07 38.11
CA ALA A 24 15.85 -25.12 37.13
C ALA A 24 16.79 -25.84 36.15
N GLY A 25 16.52 -25.70 34.85
CA GLY A 25 17.44 -26.11 33.80
C GLY A 25 16.71 -26.75 32.61
N GLY A 26 16.42 -25.97 31.58
CA GLY A 26 16.07 -26.52 30.27
C GLY A 26 14.90 -25.88 29.53
N LEU A 27 14.72 -24.56 29.57
CA LEU A 27 13.91 -23.84 28.58
C LEU A 27 14.58 -22.50 28.25
N ALA A 28 15.62 -22.56 27.42
CA ALA A 28 16.21 -21.39 26.76
C ALA A 28 16.05 -21.56 25.25
N VAL A 29 14.79 -21.63 24.78
CA VAL A 29 14.44 -21.60 23.37
C VAL A 29 13.12 -20.83 23.25
N LEU A 30 13.17 -19.70 22.53
CA LEU A 30 12.06 -18.87 22.04
C LEU A 30 11.40 -17.90 23.05
N SER A 31 12.15 -16.91 23.52
CA SER A 31 11.62 -15.54 23.51
C SER A 31 12.46 -14.72 22.53
N ARG A 32 12.17 -14.88 21.24
CA ARG A 32 12.50 -13.83 20.28
C ARG A 32 11.62 -12.67 20.72
N ASP A 33 12.25 -11.56 21.09
CA ASP A 33 11.56 -10.33 21.41
C ASP A 33 10.52 -10.02 20.32
N ASP A 34 9.24 -10.22 20.64
CA ASP A 34 8.11 -9.55 20.01
C ASP A 34 8.15 -8.07 20.42
N GLN A 35 9.29 -7.40 20.18
CA GLN A 35 9.23 -5.97 19.95
C GLN A 35 8.43 -5.82 18.67
N SER A 36 7.16 -5.48 18.83
CA SER A 36 6.35 -4.93 17.74
C SER A 36 7.22 -3.91 17.04
N ALA A 37 7.72 -4.27 15.85
CA ALA A 37 8.53 -3.37 15.06
C ALA A 37 7.69 -2.11 14.89
N VAL A 38 8.11 -1.00 15.51
CA VAL A 38 7.47 0.29 15.29
C VAL A 38 7.47 0.45 13.78
N ALA A 39 6.28 0.38 13.17
CA ALA A 39 6.15 0.36 11.72
C ALA A 39 6.88 1.60 11.21
N ALA A 40 8.00 1.37 10.53
CA ALA A 40 8.81 2.45 9.98
C ALA A 40 7.87 3.36 9.17
N THR A 41 7.72 4.61 9.60
CA THR A 41 6.84 5.58 8.94
C THR A 41 7.39 5.99 7.58
N GLY A 42 8.66 5.69 7.29
CA GLY A 42 9.26 5.91 5.99
C GLY A 42 10.41 4.96 5.67
N TYR A 43 10.78 4.90 4.40
CA TYR A 43 11.89 4.09 3.90
C TYR A 43 12.54 4.69 2.65
N ARG A 44 13.78 4.29 2.40
CA ARG A 44 14.54 4.56 1.18
C ARG A 44 14.98 3.25 0.56
N ILE A 45 14.82 3.11 -0.75
CA ILE A 45 15.34 2.00 -1.54
C ILE A 45 16.16 2.56 -2.70
N ALA A 46 17.40 2.10 -2.84
CA ALA A 46 18.20 2.36 -4.02
C ALA A 46 18.17 1.13 -4.92
N TYR A 47 17.86 1.31 -6.19
CA TYR A 47 17.79 0.24 -7.18
C TYR A 47 18.88 0.37 -8.23
N ASP A 48 19.43 -0.76 -8.64
CA ASP A 48 20.04 -0.92 -9.96
C ASP A 48 18.93 -1.26 -10.96
N VAL A 49 18.79 -0.46 -12.00
CA VAL A 49 17.80 -0.63 -13.06
C VAL A 49 18.53 -0.82 -14.39
N VAL A 50 18.26 -1.94 -15.04
CA VAL A 50 18.77 -2.27 -16.36
C VAL A 50 17.60 -2.28 -17.33
N ASP A 51 17.62 -1.36 -18.29
CA ASP A 51 16.80 -1.46 -19.49
C ASP A 51 17.45 -2.50 -20.40
N VAL A 52 16.80 -3.65 -20.51
CA VAL A 52 17.34 -4.80 -21.24
C VAL A 52 17.36 -4.54 -22.75
N THR A 53 16.46 -3.68 -23.24
CA THR A 53 16.36 -3.37 -24.67
C THR A 53 17.51 -2.50 -25.16
N SER A 54 17.95 -1.55 -24.33
CA SER A 54 19.05 -0.64 -24.65
C SER A 54 20.39 -1.03 -24.01
N GLY A 55 20.38 -1.97 -23.06
CA GLY A 55 21.52 -2.30 -22.21
C GLY A 55 21.87 -1.19 -21.21
N ARG A 56 21.07 -0.12 -21.13
CA ARG A 56 21.34 1.03 -20.28
C ARG A 56 21.14 0.65 -18.81
N ARG A 57 22.17 0.88 -18.01
CA ARG A 57 22.14 0.74 -16.55
C ARG A 57 21.99 2.10 -15.88
N THR A 58 21.11 2.20 -14.90
CA THR A 58 20.79 3.43 -14.16
C THR A 58 20.52 3.11 -12.69
N THR A 59 20.82 4.05 -11.80
CA THR A 59 20.43 3.96 -10.39
C THR A 59 19.16 4.76 -10.15
N GLU A 60 18.16 4.15 -9.53
CA GLU A 60 16.93 4.81 -9.12
C GLU A 60 16.85 4.86 -7.59
N LEU A 61 16.44 6.01 -7.04
CA LEU A 61 16.17 6.14 -5.62
C LEU A 61 14.67 6.31 -5.40
N VAL A 62 14.07 5.49 -4.54
CA VAL A 62 12.71 5.67 -4.06
C VAL A 62 12.74 5.99 -2.58
N GLU A 63 12.04 7.03 -2.18
CA GLU A 63 11.85 7.40 -0.78
C GLU A 63 10.37 7.59 -0.49
N VAL A 64 9.95 7.12 0.68
CA VAL A 64 8.56 7.16 1.11
C VAL A 64 8.53 7.61 2.55
N ASP A 65 7.65 8.56 2.85
CA ASP A 65 7.09 8.82 4.17
C ASP A 65 5.58 8.58 4.05
N ARG A 66 5.10 7.47 4.63
CA ARG A 66 3.72 7.00 4.51
C ARG A 66 2.68 8.05 4.92
N SER A 67 3.08 9.00 5.76
CA SER A 67 2.20 10.07 6.25
C SER A 67 2.28 11.37 5.44
N ARG A 68 3.39 11.63 4.73
CA ARG A 68 3.66 12.95 4.12
C ARG A 68 3.87 12.94 2.61
N GLY A 69 4.38 11.85 2.04
CA GLY A 69 4.66 11.81 0.62
C GLY A 69 5.66 10.76 0.20
N SER A 70 6.08 10.85 -1.06
CA SER A 70 7.07 9.95 -1.64
C SER A 70 7.78 10.64 -2.79
N ARG A 71 8.95 10.14 -3.16
CA ARG A 71 9.64 10.58 -4.36
C ARG A 71 10.44 9.45 -5.00
N ARG A 72 10.66 9.62 -6.29
CA ARG A 72 11.53 8.80 -7.12
C ARG A 72 12.54 9.72 -7.79
N LEU A 73 13.83 9.42 -7.68
CA LEU A 73 14.90 10.15 -8.33
C LEU A 73 15.61 9.26 -9.34
N LEU A 74 15.91 9.84 -10.49
CA LEU A 74 16.66 9.23 -11.59
C LEU A 74 18.07 9.85 -11.66
N PRO A 75 19.05 9.13 -12.22
CA PRO A 75 20.45 9.55 -12.16
C PRO A 75 20.76 10.71 -13.11
N ASP A 76 19.91 10.96 -14.11
CA ASP A 76 19.99 12.12 -15.01
C ASP A 76 19.48 13.42 -14.38
N GLY A 77 19.17 13.39 -13.07
CA GLY A 77 18.56 14.51 -12.35
C GLY A 77 17.06 14.63 -12.57
N GLY A 78 16.46 13.70 -13.31
CA GLY A 78 15.01 13.53 -13.42
C GLY A 78 14.40 12.93 -12.15
N GLY A 79 13.07 12.96 -12.06
CA GLY A 79 12.37 12.37 -10.93
C GLY A 79 10.91 12.79 -10.82
N THR A 80 10.24 12.22 -9.83
CA THR A 80 8.87 12.56 -9.48
C THR A 80 8.74 12.62 -7.96
N ALA A 81 7.85 13.46 -7.45
CA ALA A 81 7.50 13.49 -6.05
C ALA A 81 6.00 13.69 -5.90
N THR A 82 5.43 13.06 -4.88
CA THR A 82 4.06 13.28 -4.44
C THR A 82 4.12 13.73 -3.00
N THR A 83 3.51 14.86 -2.69
CA THR A 83 3.41 15.40 -1.34
C THR A 83 1.95 15.77 -1.05
N GLU A 84 1.69 16.23 0.17
CA GLU A 84 0.40 16.83 0.54
C GLU A 84 -0.04 18.01 -0.34
N SER A 85 0.90 18.65 -1.04
CA SER A 85 0.65 19.84 -1.84
C SER A 85 0.48 19.57 -3.33
N GLY A 86 0.85 18.38 -3.82
CA GLY A 86 0.94 18.18 -5.26
C GLY A 86 1.66 16.94 -5.74
N VAL A 87 1.54 16.73 -7.06
CA VAL A 87 2.43 15.88 -7.84
C VAL A 87 3.41 16.80 -8.55
N PHE A 88 4.67 16.41 -8.50
CA PHE A 88 5.81 17.15 -9.00
C PHE A 88 6.62 16.23 -9.89
N ASP A 89 7.18 16.78 -10.95
CA ASP A 89 8.30 16.17 -11.63
C ASP A 89 9.55 17.03 -11.48
N ARG A 90 10.68 16.38 -11.69
CA ARG A 90 11.99 16.99 -11.72
C ARG A 90 12.50 16.88 -13.14
N VAL A 91 12.78 18.02 -13.76
CA VAL A 91 13.35 18.11 -15.11
C VAL A 91 14.53 19.05 -15.04
N ASP A 92 15.66 18.64 -15.60
CA ASP A 92 16.93 19.40 -15.55
C ASP A 92 17.31 19.82 -14.11
N GLY A 93 17.09 18.91 -13.16
CA GLY A 93 17.39 19.11 -11.75
C GLY A 93 16.43 20.03 -10.99
N ARG A 94 15.43 20.63 -11.66
CA ARG A 94 14.45 21.55 -11.06
C ARG A 94 13.10 20.87 -10.85
N TRP A 95 12.53 21.08 -9.67
CA TRP A 95 11.17 20.65 -9.37
C TRP A 95 10.16 21.62 -9.96
N ARG A 96 9.17 21.10 -10.67
CA ARG A 96 7.98 21.84 -11.06
C ARG A 96 6.73 21.09 -10.59
N GLN A 97 5.74 21.84 -10.16
CA GLN A 97 4.45 21.26 -9.83
C GLN A 97 3.68 20.95 -11.11
N LEU A 98 3.22 19.71 -11.23
CA LEU A 98 2.39 19.25 -12.35
C LEU A 98 0.90 19.33 -12.02
N ALA A 99 0.55 19.05 -10.77
CA ALA A 99 -0.81 19.12 -10.29
C ALA A 99 -0.83 19.48 -8.81
N VAL A 100 -1.88 20.16 -8.39
CA VAL A 100 -2.28 20.14 -6.98
C VAL A 100 -2.99 18.82 -6.76
N VAL A 101 -2.51 18.00 -5.83
CA VAL A 101 -3.22 16.81 -5.41
C VAL A 101 -3.58 16.93 -3.95
N PRO A 102 -4.68 16.31 -3.53
CA PRO A 102 -5.08 16.34 -2.15
C PRO A 102 -4.17 15.39 -1.33
N PRO A 103 -3.93 15.69 -0.04
CA PRO A 103 -3.08 14.85 0.81
C PRO A 103 -3.47 13.37 0.80
N GLY A 104 -2.48 12.50 0.97
CA GLY A 104 -2.69 11.05 1.06
C GLY A 104 -2.76 10.30 -0.27
N GLU A 105 -2.23 10.85 -1.37
CA GLU A 105 -1.81 10.02 -2.50
C GLU A 105 -0.47 9.33 -2.16
N PRO A 106 -0.42 8.01 -1.89
CA PRO A 106 0.79 7.24 -1.90
C PRO A 106 1.27 7.23 -3.35
N GLY A 107 2.18 8.15 -3.68
CA GLY A 107 2.79 8.20 -5.01
C GLY A 107 3.54 6.91 -5.29
N GLN A 108 4.61 6.67 -4.51
CA GLN A 108 5.52 5.53 -4.66
C GLN A 108 5.42 4.53 -3.49
N ASP A 109 4.46 4.70 -2.57
CA ASP A 109 4.26 3.74 -1.48
C ASP A 109 3.34 2.60 -1.90
N LEU A 110 3.92 1.48 -2.31
CA LEU A 110 3.18 0.42 -3.00
C LEU A 110 2.34 -0.47 -2.05
N GLN A 111 2.70 -0.54 -0.75
CA GLN A 111 2.05 -1.33 0.30
C GLN A 111 1.55 -2.72 -0.16
N LEU A 112 2.44 -3.51 -0.77
CA LEU A 112 2.05 -4.65 -1.61
C LEU A 112 1.58 -5.90 -0.86
N ALA A 113 1.76 -5.98 0.47
CA ALA A 113 1.48 -7.18 1.25
C ALA A 113 0.01 -7.63 1.15
N ALA A 114 -0.93 -6.76 1.51
CA ALA A 114 -2.37 -7.05 1.42
C ALA A 114 -2.88 -7.23 -0.03
N PRO A 115 -2.56 -6.36 -1.01
CA PRO A 115 -3.06 -6.54 -2.37
C PRO A 115 -2.52 -7.81 -3.05
N LEU A 116 -1.30 -8.27 -2.73
CA LEU A 116 -0.79 -9.54 -3.27
C LEU A 116 -1.49 -10.76 -2.70
N ALA A 117 -1.75 -10.77 -1.38
CA ALA A 117 -2.53 -11.86 -0.76
C ALA A 117 -3.94 -11.96 -1.37
N TRP A 118 -4.57 -10.81 -1.61
CA TRP A 118 -5.86 -10.77 -2.29
C TRP A 118 -5.76 -11.24 -3.75
N ALA A 119 -4.76 -10.76 -4.49
CA ALA A 119 -4.61 -11.09 -5.91
C ALA A 119 -4.25 -12.55 -6.15
N GLU A 120 -3.53 -13.18 -5.21
CA GLU A 120 -3.30 -14.63 -5.18
C GLU A 120 -4.64 -15.38 -5.13
N THR A 121 -5.50 -14.99 -4.19
CA THR A 121 -6.83 -15.60 -4.02
C THR A 121 -7.74 -15.36 -5.23
N ALA A 122 -7.59 -14.22 -5.90
CA ALA A 122 -8.32 -13.86 -7.11
C ALA A 122 -7.74 -14.48 -8.41
N GLY A 123 -6.62 -15.20 -8.33
CA GLY A 123 -5.95 -15.77 -9.51
C GLY A 123 -5.26 -14.74 -10.42
N LEU A 124 -5.06 -13.52 -9.93
CA LEU A 124 -4.41 -12.41 -10.64
C LEU A 124 -2.91 -12.36 -10.41
N ALA A 125 -2.42 -12.97 -9.34
CA ALA A 125 -1.01 -13.15 -9.05
C ALA A 125 -0.75 -14.60 -8.62
N SER A 126 0.48 -15.09 -8.80
CA SER A 126 0.91 -16.37 -8.25
C SER A 126 2.28 -16.28 -7.60
N ARG A 127 2.53 -17.07 -6.57
CA ARG A 127 3.87 -17.20 -5.98
C ARG A 127 4.79 -17.94 -6.94
N ASP A 128 6.03 -17.47 -7.01
CA ASP A 128 7.07 -17.98 -7.92
C ASP A 128 8.42 -18.16 -7.18
N GLY A 129 8.34 -18.67 -5.95
CA GLY A 129 9.48 -18.95 -5.08
C GLY A 129 9.83 -17.83 -4.10
N THR A 130 11.03 -17.93 -3.53
CA THR A 130 11.58 -16.97 -2.56
C THR A 130 12.92 -16.42 -3.04
N GLY A 131 13.33 -15.28 -2.49
CA GLY A 131 14.59 -14.63 -2.80
C GLY A 131 15.07 -13.75 -1.65
N GLU A 132 16.22 -13.11 -1.84
CA GLU A 132 16.77 -12.15 -0.91
C GLU A 132 17.46 -11.03 -1.70
N PHE A 133 17.18 -9.77 -1.33
CA PHE A 133 17.83 -8.59 -1.91
C PHE A 133 18.09 -7.55 -0.84
N ALA A 134 19.26 -6.91 -0.91
CA ALA A 134 19.71 -5.95 0.12
C ALA A 134 19.61 -6.51 1.57
N GLY A 135 19.83 -7.81 1.74
CA GLY A 135 19.75 -8.50 3.04
C GLY A 135 18.33 -8.73 3.57
N LEU A 136 17.30 -8.52 2.74
CA LEU A 136 15.90 -8.71 3.12
C LEU A 136 15.30 -9.89 2.35
N PRO A 137 14.68 -10.86 3.05
CA PRO A 137 13.97 -11.95 2.39
C PRO A 137 12.73 -11.43 1.67
N CYS A 138 12.38 -12.05 0.56
CA CYS A 138 11.18 -11.72 -0.20
C CYS A 138 10.56 -12.93 -0.86
N THR A 139 9.26 -12.82 -1.16
CA THR A 139 8.52 -13.77 -1.99
C THR A 139 8.47 -13.25 -3.42
N TRP A 140 8.78 -14.11 -4.38
CA TRP A 140 8.59 -13.79 -5.80
C TRP A 140 7.14 -13.98 -6.19
N TRP A 141 6.62 -13.04 -6.95
CA TRP A 141 5.26 -12.98 -7.46
C TRP A 141 5.26 -12.83 -8.97
N LEU A 142 4.38 -13.57 -9.63
CA LEU A 142 4.18 -13.51 -11.07
C LEU A 142 2.85 -12.81 -11.38
N THR A 143 2.92 -11.77 -12.20
CA THR A 143 1.79 -10.94 -12.67
C THR A 143 2.00 -10.57 -14.13
N ARG A 144 1.02 -9.97 -14.82
CA ARG A 144 1.17 -9.53 -16.22
C ARG A 144 2.09 -8.33 -16.38
N GLU A 145 1.92 -7.35 -15.50
CA GLU A 145 2.60 -6.06 -15.53
C GLU A 145 3.34 -5.85 -14.20
N PRO A 146 4.38 -4.99 -14.15
CA PRO A 146 5.09 -4.72 -12.92
C PRO A 146 4.16 -4.23 -11.80
N LEU A 147 4.45 -4.62 -10.55
CA LEU A 147 3.60 -4.29 -9.40
C LEU A 147 3.54 -2.80 -9.07
N ASP A 148 4.44 -1.99 -9.62
CA ASP A 148 4.42 -0.53 -9.54
C ASP A 148 3.64 0.13 -10.70
N VAL A 149 2.93 -0.67 -11.50
CA VAL A 149 2.13 -0.23 -12.64
C VAL A 149 0.70 -0.78 -12.51
N GLY A 150 -0.27 0.13 -12.46
CA GLY A 150 -1.67 -0.19 -12.73
C GLY A 150 -2.33 -1.21 -11.79
N THR A 151 -3.27 -1.97 -12.36
CA THR A 151 -4.08 -2.99 -11.68
C THR A 151 -3.48 -4.36 -11.95
N PHE A 152 -3.53 -5.24 -10.95
CA PHE A 152 -2.96 -6.58 -11.10
C PHE A 152 -3.76 -7.40 -12.12
N ALA A 153 -3.05 -8.20 -12.91
CA ALA A 153 -3.62 -9.11 -13.88
C ALA A 153 -2.75 -10.36 -13.98
N SER A 154 -3.38 -11.49 -14.30
CA SER A 154 -2.69 -12.77 -14.44
C SER A 154 -1.65 -12.72 -15.57
N ALA A 155 -0.46 -13.26 -15.32
CA ALA A 155 0.60 -13.31 -16.30
C ALA A 155 0.24 -14.12 -17.55
N THR A 156 0.83 -13.75 -18.69
CA THR A 156 0.77 -14.53 -19.93
C THR A 156 2.19 -14.94 -20.36
N ALA A 157 2.30 -15.72 -21.45
CA ALA A 157 3.60 -16.06 -22.02
C ALA A 157 4.33 -14.85 -22.61
N GLU A 158 3.57 -13.87 -23.12
CA GLU A 158 4.08 -12.67 -23.78
C GLU A 158 4.34 -11.54 -22.78
N ASP A 159 3.44 -11.37 -21.82
CA ASP A 159 3.46 -10.29 -20.85
C ASP A 159 3.50 -10.87 -19.43
N ARG A 160 4.65 -10.67 -18.77
CA ARG A 160 4.82 -11.08 -17.37
C ARG A 160 5.82 -10.20 -16.66
N ALA A 161 5.53 -9.91 -15.41
CA ALA A 161 6.46 -9.36 -14.44
C ALA A 161 6.65 -10.36 -13.30
N ARG A 162 7.91 -10.68 -13.00
CA ARG A 162 8.30 -11.41 -11.81
C ARG A 162 8.83 -10.40 -10.81
N SER A 163 8.19 -10.28 -9.65
CA SER A 163 8.47 -9.21 -8.67
C SER A 163 8.72 -9.81 -7.29
N CYS A 164 9.85 -9.48 -6.64
CA CYS A 164 10.18 -9.96 -5.29
C CYS A 164 9.74 -8.91 -4.27
N VAL A 165 8.82 -9.29 -3.38
CA VAL A 165 8.22 -8.39 -2.38
C VAL A 165 8.47 -8.95 -0.99
N ASP A 166 8.93 -8.09 -0.08
CA ASP A 166 9.16 -8.47 1.31
C ASP A 166 7.89 -8.42 2.17
N ASP A 167 7.99 -8.88 3.41
CA ASP A 167 6.86 -8.94 4.34
C ASP A 167 6.29 -7.56 4.70
N ALA A 168 7.08 -6.49 4.50
CA ALA A 168 6.63 -5.11 4.70
C ALA A 168 5.90 -4.54 3.46
N GLY A 169 5.76 -5.33 2.39
CA GLY A 169 5.10 -4.92 1.14
C GLY A 169 5.98 -4.02 0.26
N ARG A 170 7.30 -4.05 0.42
CA ARG A 170 8.26 -3.30 -0.40
C ARG A 170 8.69 -4.16 -1.59
N LEU A 171 8.71 -3.55 -2.78
CA LEU A 171 9.23 -4.18 -3.98
C LEU A 171 10.76 -4.18 -3.95
N LEU A 172 11.41 -5.34 -3.79
CA LEU A 172 12.86 -5.42 -3.71
C LEU A 172 13.51 -5.72 -5.06
N ALA A 173 12.82 -6.40 -5.96
CA ALA A 173 13.32 -6.65 -7.30
C ALA A 173 12.16 -6.88 -8.26
N ASP A 174 12.37 -6.61 -9.55
CA ASP A 174 11.52 -7.12 -10.60
C ASP A 174 12.28 -7.44 -11.88
N THR A 175 11.67 -8.30 -12.68
CA THR A 175 12.00 -8.50 -14.08
C THR A 175 10.70 -8.40 -14.86
N TRP A 176 10.72 -7.65 -15.96
CA TRP A 176 9.54 -7.42 -16.78
C TRP A 176 9.79 -7.87 -18.20
N ARG A 177 8.83 -8.61 -18.72
CA ARG A 177 8.70 -9.03 -20.10
C ARG A 177 7.40 -8.47 -20.66
N ALA A 178 7.50 -7.82 -21.81
CA ALA A 178 6.37 -7.27 -22.54
C ALA A 178 6.46 -7.67 -24.01
N ALA A 179 5.33 -8.07 -24.61
CA ALA A 179 5.24 -8.53 -25.99
C ALA A 179 6.33 -9.58 -26.34
N GLY A 180 6.59 -10.51 -25.42
CA GLY A 180 7.56 -11.58 -25.58
C GLY A 180 9.03 -11.13 -25.52
N ARG A 181 9.32 -9.94 -24.99
CA ARG A 181 10.71 -9.43 -24.85
C ARG A 181 10.96 -8.96 -23.44
N ASP A 182 12.15 -9.26 -22.93
CA ASP A 182 12.55 -8.75 -21.62
C ASP A 182 12.91 -7.27 -21.79
N VAL A 183 12.31 -6.42 -20.96
CA VAL A 183 12.37 -4.97 -21.11
C VAL A 183 13.07 -4.29 -19.94
N ARG A 184 12.93 -4.83 -18.73
CA ARG A 184 13.51 -4.23 -17.52
C ARG A 184 13.92 -5.31 -16.54
N THR A 185 15.05 -5.08 -15.88
CA THR A 185 15.39 -5.68 -14.59
C THR A 185 15.62 -4.57 -13.59
N ARG A 186 15.01 -4.67 -12.41
CA ARG A 186 15.22 -3.75 -11.30
C ARG A 186 15.60 -4.55 -10.06
N THR A 187 16.59 -4.09 -9.31
CA THR A 187 17.07 -4.81 -8.12
C THR A 187 17.50 -3.84 -7.04
N ALA A 188 16.96 -4.00 -5.83
CA ALA A 188 17.34 -3.21 -4.67
C ALA A 188 18.79 -3.53 -4.28
N THR A 189 19.59 -2.48 -4.18
CA THR A 189 20.99 -2.53 -3.74
C THR A 189 21.15 -2.13 -2.28
N SER A 190 20.21 -1.32 -1.76
CA SER A 190 20.14 -0.96 -0.35
C SER A 190 18.72 -0.60 0.06
N VAL A 191 18.35 -0.91 1.30
CA VAL A 191 17.09 -0.50 1.93
C VAL A 191 17.38 0.12 3.29
N THR A 192 16.77 1.27 3.58
CA THR A 192 16.87 1.96 4.87
C THR A 192 15.47 2.28 5.38
N SER A 193 15.16 1.91 6.63
CA SER A 193 13.82 2.05 7.25
C SER A 193 13.71 3.24 8.22
N SER A 194 14.73 4.07 8.33
CA SER A 194 14.69 5.31 9.10
C SER A 194 15.33 6.40 8.26
N ILE A 195 14.49 7.30 7.75
CA ILE A 195 14.92 8.40 6.90
C ILE A 195 14.43 9.72 7.45
N SER A 196 15.24 10.76 7.30
CA SER A 196 14.74 12.12 7.27
C SER A 196 14.23 12.37 5.85
N PHE A 197 12.93 12.65 5.72
CA PHE A 197 12.30 12.85 4.42
C PHE A 197 12.07 14.34 4.16
N ASP A 198 12.69 14.84 3.10
CA ASP A 198 12.37 16.10 2.45
C ASP A 198 12.16 15.81 0.97
N ALA A 199 10.94 15.96 0.49
CA ALA A 199 10.60 15.63 -0.90
C ALA A 199 11.45 16.42 -1.92
N PHE A 200 11.94 17.60 -1.55
CA PHE A 200 12.62 18.52 -2.45
C PHE A 200 14.07 18.82 -2.10
N ASP A 201 14.65 18.19 -1.06
CA ASP A 201 15.99 18.47 -0.54
C ASP A 201 16.25 19.98 -0.32
N GLY A 202 15.30 20.66 0.31
CA GLY A 202 15.34 22.10 0.59
C GLY A 202 15.05 22.99 -0.61
N ALA A 203 14.88 22.43 -1.82
CA ALA A 203 14.48 23.20 -2.99
C ALA A 203 13.03 23.69 -2.86
N ARG A 204 12.76 24.84 -3.46
CA ARG A 204 11.40 25.35 -3.62
C ARG A 204 10.93 25.01 -5.03
N PRO A 205 9.88 24.17 -5.19
CA PRO A 205 9.33 23.90 -6.51
C PRO A 205 8.90 25.17 -7.22
N ALA A 206 9.09 25.23 -8.54
CA ALA A 206 8.45 26.24 -9.35
C ALA A 206 6.92 26.10 -9.20
N PRO A 207 6.18 27.21 -9.10
CA PRO A 207 4.73 27.17 -8.97
C PRO A 207 4.10 26.50 -10.19
N LEU A 208 2.93 25.89 -9.98
CA LEU A 208 2.14 25.29 -11.04
C LEU A 208 1.86 26.32 -12.16
N ASP A 209 2.12 25.95 -13.41
CA ASP A 209 1.67 26.74 -14.55
C ASP A 209 0.14 26.67 -14.61
N ALA A 210 -0.53 27.81 -14.49
CA ALA A 210 -1.98 27.91 -14.51
C ALA A 210 -2.62 27.26 -15.76
N ARG A 211 -1.88 27.18 -16.87
CA ARG A 211 -2.33 26.54 -18.12
C ARG A 211 -2.31 25.01 -18.06
N LEU A 212 -1.55 24.44 -17.12
CA LEU A 212 -1.42 23.00 -16.88
C LEU A 212 -2.34 22.53 -15.73
N VAL A 213 -3.11 23.44 -15.12
CA VAL A 213 -4.06 23.11 -14.05
C VAL A 213 -5.18 22.24 -14.62
N THR A 214 -5.17 20.96 -14.25
CA THR A 214 -6.28 20.01 -14.44
C THR A 214 -7.07 19.77 -13.16
N THR A 215 -6.60 20.30 -12.04
CA THR A 215 -7.20 20.15 -10.72
C THR A 215 -7.21 21.49 -10.00
N ALA A 216 -8.40 21.99 -9.68
CA ALA A 216 -8.62 23.17 -8.85
C ALA A 216 -9.01 22.74 -7.42
N VAL A 217 -8.19 23.07 -6.44
CA VAL A 217 -8.52 22.85 -5.02
C VAL A 217 -9.32 24.05 -4.52
N GLU A 218 -10.60 23.86 -4.20
CA GLU A 218 -11.47 24.91 -3.67
C GLU A 218 -11.48 24.90 -2.13
N PRO A 219 -11.50 26.08 -1.48
CA PRO A 219 -11.72 26.16 -0.04
C PRO A 219 -13.04 25.50 0.40
N LEU A 220 -13.02 24.80 1.54
CA LEU A 220 -14.16 24.10 2.16
C LEU A 220 -15.36 25.00 2.55
N THR A 221 -15.23 26.32 2.38
CA THR A 221 -16.21 27.33 2.79
C THR A 221 -17.50 27.31 1.96
N ARG A 222 -17.50 26.70 0.77
CA ARG A 222 -18.72 26.42 0.03
C ARG A 222 -19.39 25.14 0.55
N PRO A 223 -20.68 25.16 0.91
CA PRO A 223 -21.42 23.95 1.24
C PRO A 223 -21.43 23.02 0.02
N MET A 224 -21.02 21.77 0.21
CA MET A 224 -21.30 20.72 -0.78
C MET A 224 -22.44 19.88 -0.22
N THR A 225 -23.67 20.30 -0.53
CA THR A 225 -24.90 19.60 -0.16
C THR A 225 -25.04 18.22 -0.80
N ASP A 226 -24.18 17.92 -1.77
CA ASP A 226 -24.33 16.79 -2.68
C ASP A 226 -23.44 15.58 -2.32
N LEU A 227 -22.65 15.68 -1.24
CA LEU A 227 -21.82 14.59 -0.73
C LEU A 227 -22.31 14.07 0.61
N VAL A 228 -22.18 12.76 0.80
CA VAL A 228 -22.65 12.05 1.99
C VAL A 228 -21.73 12.37 3.17
N ARG A 229 -22.29 12.70 4.33
CA ARG A 229 -21.48 12.81 5.55
C ARG A 229 -21.34 11.42 6.16
N PHE A 230 -20.12 11.05 6.54
CA PHE A 230 -19.88 9.81 7.28
C PHE A 230 -19.46 10.15 8.71
N ALA A 231 -19.92 9.34 9.66
CA ALA A 231 -19.34 9.33 10.99
C ALA A 231 -17.87 8.88 10.92
N PRO A 232 -16.97 9.43 11.77
CA PRO A 232 -15.61 8.91 11.88
C PRO A 232 -15.62 7.42 12.25
N LEU A 233 -14.70 6.65 11.67
CA LEU A 233 -14.50 5.25 12.05
C LEU A 233 -14.08 5.16 13.52
N GLN A 234 -14.57 4.16 14.24
CA GLN A 234 -14.24 4.02 15.65
C GLN A 234 -12.73 3.78 15.82
N GLY A 235 -12.10 4.51 16.74
CA GLY A 235 -10.65 4.40 16.98
C GLY A 235 -9.77 4.97 15.86
N SER A 236 -10.35 5.58 14.83
CA SER A 236 -9.58 6.32 13.82
C SER A 236 -9.35 7.77 14.21
N SER A 237 -8.25 8.34 13.73
CA SER A 237 -8.02 9.78 13.74
C SER A 237 -8.03 10.32 12.32
N VAL A 238 -8.55 11.54 12.15
CA VAL A 238 -8.59 12.21 10.85
C VAL A 238 -7.27 12.94 10.65
N ALA A 239 -6.44 12.44 9.73
CA ALA A 239 -5.17 13.07 9.39
C ALA A 239 -5.36 14.27 8.45
N ALA A 240 -6.31 14.18 7.50
CA ALA A 240 -6.62 15.25 6.57
C ALA A 240 -8.04 15.15 6.02
N VAL A 241 -8.67 16.29 5.72
CA VAL A 241 -9.92 16.38 4.94
C VAL A 241 -9.81 17.52 3.95
N VAL A 242 -10.09 17.23 2.69
CA VAL A 242 -9.93 18.19 1.60
C VAL A 242 -11.02 18.05 0.55
N ARG A 243 -11.26 19.14 -0.17
CA ARG A 243 -12.19 19.19 -1.30
C ARG A 243 -11.47 19.71 -2.52
N PHE A 244 -11.75 19.11 -3.67
CA PHE A 244 -11.15 19.53 -4.93
C PHE A 244 -12.07 19.21 -6.09
N VAL A 245 -11.84 19.92 -7.19
CA VAL A 245 -12.60 19.84 -8.43
C VAL A 245 -11.60 19.59 -9.53
N ASP A 246 -11.80 18.52 -10.29
CA ASP A 246 -11.02 18.31 -11.50
C ASP A 246 -11.73 18.98 -12.67
N VAL A 247 -10.94 19.67 -13.46
CA VAL A 247 -11.37 20.49 -14.59
C VAL A 247 -10.60 20.09 -15.83
N THR A 248 -11.25 20.15 -16.99
CA THR A 248 -10.56 19.89 -18.24
C THR A 248 -9.50 20.96 -18.49
N ALA A 249 -8.29 20.54 -18.86
CA ALA A 249 -7.17 21.46 -19.10
C ALA A 249 -7.55 22.57 -20.09
N GLY A 250 -7.29 23.83 -19.72
CA GLY A 250 -7.57 24.98 -20.57
C GLY A 250 -9.05 25.38 -20.67
N THR A 251 -9.95 24.78 -19.88
CA THR A 251 -11.37 25.13 -19.82
C THR A 251 -11.83 25.46 -18.39
N VAL A 252 -13.13 25.74 -18.23
CA VAL A 252 -13.81 25.87 -16.93
C VAL A 252 -14.79 24.71 -16.67
N GLU A 253 -14.75 23.68 -17.51
CA GLU A 253 -15.64 22.54 -17.42
C GLU A 253 -15.20 21.62 -16.27
N VAL A 254 -16.15 21.29 -15.40
CA VAL A 254 -15.90 20.43 -14.23
C VAL A 254 -16.14 18.98 -14.60
N GLU A 255 -15.09 18.16 -14.50
CA GLU A 255 -15.15 16.73 -14.79
C GLU A 255 -15.62 15.91 -13.58
N ARG A 256 -15.13 16.26 -12.38
CA ARG A 256 -15.56 15.63 -11.13
C ARG A 256 -15.33 16.53 -9.92
N ARG A 257 -16.17 16.38 -8.90
CA ARG A 257 -15.94 16.94 -7.56
C ARG A 257 -15.58 15.82 -6.61
N VAL A 258 -14.59 16.06 -5.76
CA VAL A 258 -14.10 15.05 -4.83
C VAL A 258 -13.97 15.62 -3.42
N GLN A 259 -14.44 14.87 -2.43
CA GLN A 259 -14.08 15.07 -1.03
C GLN A 259 -13.25 13.88 -0.57
N ARG A 260 -12.05 14.18 -0.08
CA ARG A 260 -11.13 13.18 0.47
C ARG A 260 -11.07 13.30 1.98
N ALA A 261 -11.11 12.16 2.66
CA ALA A 261 -10.70 12.03 4.05
C ALA A 261 -9.55 11.02 4.14
N VAL A 262 -8.48 11.40 4.83
CA VAL A 262 -7.37 10.51 5.19
C VAL A 262 -7.52 10.16 6.65
N LEU A 263 -7.68 8.87 6.94
CA LEU A 263 -7.85 8.34 8.27
C LEU A 263 -6.63 7.53 8.65
N THR A 264 -6.24 7.59 9.91
CA THR A 264 -5.22 6.71 10.49
C THR A 264 -5.82 5.91 11.63
N ARG A 265 -5.49 4.62 11.69
CA ARG A 265 -5.89 3.69 12.76
C ARG A 265 -4.77 2.69 12.93
N ASP A 266 -4.22 2.59 14.14
CA ASP A 266 -3.15 1.62 14.47
C ASP A 266 -1.93 1.64 13.52
N GLY A 267 -1.58 2.84 13.02
CA GLY A 267 -0.46 3.04 12.09
C GLY A 267 -0.78 2.77 10.62
N ALA A 268 -1.96 2.21 10.31
CA ALA A 268 -2.47 2.09 8.95
C ALA A 268 -3.08 3.40 8.46
N VAL A 269 -3.10 3.58 7.14
CA VAL A 269 -3.66 4.74 6.46
C VAL A 269 -4.79 4.29 5.53
N VAL A 270 -5.96 4.91 5.67
CA VAL A 270 -7.11 4.73 4.79
C VAL A 270 -7.44 6.05 4.11
N VAL A 271 -7.65 6.00 2.80
CA VAL A 271 -8.04 7.15 2.00
C VAL A 271 -9.45 6.94 1.49
N LEU A 272 -10.37 7.81 1.88
CA LEU A 272 -11.77 7.80 1.49
C LEU A 272 -12.04 8.95 0.51
N ASP A 273 -12.35 8.63 -0.74
CA ASP A 273 -12.71 9.57 -1.78
C ASP A 273 -14.19 9.45 -2.12
N GLN A 274 -14.96 10.48 -1.79
CA GLN A 274 -16.29 10.65 -2.34
C GLN A 274 -16.23 11.44 -3.62
N VAL A 275 -16.51 10.77 -4.73
CA VAL A 275 -16.45 11.31 -6.08
C VAL A 275 -17.87 11.54 -6.60
N ARG A 276 -18.15 12.78 -6.98
CA ARG A 276 -19.33 13.18 -7.75
C ARG A 276 -18.89 13.40 -9.20
N PRO A 277 -19.01 12.39 -10.07
CA PRO A 277 -18.64 12.52 -11.48
C PRO A 277 -19.68 13.35 -12.26
N ALA A 278 -19.28 13.94 -13.38
CA ALA A 278 -20.17 14.66 -14.30
C ALA A 278 -21.22 13.74 -14.97
N ALA A 279 -20.93 12.44 -15.09
CA ALA A 279 -21.84 11.41 -15.59
C ALA A 279 -21.89 10.23 -14.59
N PRO A 280 -22.98 9.43 -14.55
CA PRO A 280 -23.03 8.25 -13.68
C PRO A 280 -21.83 7.33 -13.90
N VAL A 281 -21.17 6.92 -12.81
CA VAL A 281 -20.04 5.99 -12.85
C VAL A 281 -20.42 4.72 -12.10
N THR A 282 -20.26 3.58 -12.76
CA THR A 282 -20.38 2.26 -12.13
C THR A 282 -19.12 1.97 -11.34
N PRO A 283 -19.22 1.48 -10.09
CA PRO A 283 -18.07 0.97 -9.36
C PRO A 283 -17.32 -0.08 -10.17
N ARG A 284 -16.00 -0.15 -10.01
CA ARG A 284 -15.14 -1.12 -10.71
C ARG A 284 -14.36 -1.98 -9.74
N GLY A 285 -14.24 -3.26 -10.07
CA GLY A 285 -13.39 -4.21 -9.36
C GLY A 285 -13.59 -5.62 -9.90
N ASP A 286 -12.77 -6.53 -9.41
CA ASP A 286 -12.74 -7.92 -9.87
C ASP A 286 -13.64 -8.81 -9.00
N ARG A 287 -14.08 -8.32 -7.83
CA ARG A 287 -14.92 -9.06 -6.89
C ARG A 287 -15.88 -8.17 -6.11
N GLU A 288 -17.10 -8.66 -5.87
CA GLU A 288 -18.07 -8.05 -4.96
C GLU A 288 -17.74 -8.36 -3.49
N VAL A 289 -17.92 -7.36 -2.63
CA VAL A 289 -17.76 -7.45 -1.18
C VAL A 289 -18.95 -6.79 -0.49
N ASP A 290 -19.45 -7.42 0.56
CA ASP A 290 -20.48 -6.84 1.42
C ASP A 290 -19.82 -5.83 2.38
N LEU A 291 -20.26 -4.57 2.30
CA LEU A 291 -19.80 -3.47 3.15
C LEU A 291 -20.85 -3.10 4.21
N GLY A 292 -21.79 -4.00 4.49
CA GLY A 292 -22.85 -3.81 5.46
C GLY A 292 -23.77 -2.68 5.07
N ARG A 293 -23.79 -1.59 5.86
CA ARG A 293 -24.70 -0.46 5.64
C ARG A 293 -24.42 0.32 4.36
N LEU A 294 -23.20 0.23 3.82
CA LEU A 294 -22.85 0.83 2.54
C LEU A 294 -23.33 0.01 1.33
N GLY A 295 -23.83 -1.21 1.55
CA GLY A 295 -24.24 -2.13 0.50
C GLY A 295 -23.06 -2.90 -0.10
N THR A 296 -23.19 -3.28 -1.37
CA THR A 296 -22.18 -4.07 -2.08
C THR A 296 -21.16 -3.17 -2.77
N GLY A 297 -19.89 -3.33 -2.41
CA GLY A 297 -18.75 -2.71 -3.10
C GLY A 297 -18.07 -3.66 -4.06
N LEU A 298 -17.23 -3.10 -4.94
CA LEU A 298 -16.33 -3.83 -5.82
C LEU A 298 -14.88 -3.57 -5.41
N VAL A 299 -14.10 -4.63 -5.23
CA VAL A 299 -12.69 -4.57 -4.81
C VAL A 299 -11.75 -4.96 -5.94
N ARG A 300 -10.58 -4.32 -5.99
CA ARG A 300 -9.43 -4.67 -6.85
C ARG A 300 -8.11 -4.42 -6.13
N ALA A 301 -7.06 -5.12 -6.56
CA ALA A 301 -5.69 -4.88 -6.13
C ALA A 301 -4.90 -4.04 -7.15
N ILE A 302 -4.17 -3.04 -6.66
CA ILE A 302 -3.29 -2.20 -7.46
C ILE A 302 -1.91 -2.06 -6.78
N GLY A 303 -0.96 -1.47 -7.49
CA GLY A 303 0.38 -1.12 -6.98
C GLY A 303 0.43 -0.06 -5.87
N GLY A 304 -0.62 0.07 -5.07
CA GLY A 304 -0.75 1.06 -3.98
C GLY A 304 -1.78 0.64 -2.94
N GLY A 305 -2.05 -0.67 -2.82
CA GLY A 305 -3.02 -1.25 -1.90
C GLY A 305 -4.28 -1.80 -2.57
N LEU A 306 -5.26 -2.15 -1.74
CA LEU A 306 -6.61 -2.51 -2.14
C LEU A 306 -7.41 -1.25 -2.43
N VAL A 307 -8.23 -1.30 -3.48
CA VAL A 307 -9.20 -0.26 -3.81
C VAL A 307 -10.60 -0.87 -3.79
N VAL A 308 -11.47 -0.30 -2.95
CA VAL A 308 -12.89 -0.65 -2.89
C VAL A 308 -13.71 0.52 -3.43
N GLU A 309 -14.59 0.25 -4.38
CA GLU A 309 -15.52 1.24 -4.95
C GLU A 309 -16.96 0.83 -4.64
N VAL A 310 -17.76 1.76 -4.12
CA VAL A 310 -19.18 1.54 -3.80
C VAL A 310 -20.01 2.76 -4.19
N ALA A 311 -21.17 2.52 -4.79
CA ALA A 311 -22.09 3.60 -5.12
C ALA A 311 -22.71 4.16 -3.83
N VAL A 312 -22.63 5.48 -3.64
CA VAL A 312 -23.22 6.16 -2.46
C VAL A 312 -24.03 7.37 -2.91
N GLY A 313 -25.34 7.32 -2.68
CA GLY A 313 -26.26 8.31 -3.21
C GLY A 313 -26.08 8.46 -4.72
N PRO A 314 -25.83 9.69 -5.23
CA PRO A 314 -25.65 9.90 -6.65
C PRO A 314 -24.15 9.91 -7.05
N GLY A 315 -23.25 9.52 -6.15
CA GLY A 315 -21.80 9.50 -6.36
C GLY A 315 -21.18 8.12 -6.11
N LEU A 316 -19.86 8.13 -6.02
CA LEU A 316 -19.02 6.96 -5.79
C LEU A 316 -18.15 7.19 -4.56
N LEU A 317 -18.13 6.24 -3.62
CA LEU A 317 -17.11 6.18 -2.58
C LEU A 317 -16.02 5.23 -3.05
N ARG A 318 -14.81 5.76 -3.22
CA ARG A 318 -13.60 4.98 -3.45
C ARG A 318 -12.78 4.98 -2.18
N VAL A 319 -12.40 3.80 -1.73
CA VAL A 319 -11.58 3.58 -0.54
C VAL A 319 -10.28 2.94 -0.97
N ARG A 320 -9.15 3.48 -0.54
CA ARG A 320 -7.83 2.86 -0.71
C ARG A 320 -7.20 2.56 0.64
N SER A 321 -6.61 1.37 0.77
CA SER A 321 -5.87 0.97 1.97
C SER A 321 -4.83 -0.11 1.66
N GLY A 322 -3.72 -0.12 2.39
CA GLY A 322 -2.78 -1.24 2.38
C GLY A 322 -3.08 -2.33 3.42
N VAL A 323 -4.19 -2.22 4.15
CA VAL A 323 -4.60 -3.26 5.12
C VAL A 323 -5.30 -4.45 4.44
N PRO A 324 -5.31 -5.63 5.08
CA PRO A 324 -6.08 -6.80 4.63
C PRO A 324 -7.55 -6.49 4.36
N LEU A 325 -8.17 -7.24 3.43
CA LEU A 325 -9.54 -6.98 2.98
C LEU A 325 -10.58 -7.20 4.09
N ASP A 326 -10.41 -8.20 4.93
CA ASP A 326 -11.27 -8.50 6.08
C ASP A 326 -11.25 -7.34 7.10
N GLU A 327 -10.06 -6.81 7.39
CA GLU A 327 -9.91 -5.63 8.24
C GLU A 327 -10.55 -4.39 7.58
N LEU A 328 -10.28 -4.16 6.29
CA LEU A 328 -10.85 -3.05 5.54
C LEU A 328 -12.38 -3.11 5.49
N THR A 329 -12.96 -4.28 5.21
CA THR A 329 -14.42 -4.48 5.18
C THR A 329 -15.03 -4.30 6.57
N SER A 330 -14.36 -4.78 7.63
CA SER A 330 -14.77 -4.51 9.01
C SER A 330 -14.85 -3.02 9.27
N TRP A 331 -13.81 -2.24 8.91
CA TRP A 331 -13.81 -0.79 9.05
C TRP A 331 -14.94 -0.14 8.25
N LEU A 332 -15.11 -0.51 6.98
CA LEU A 332 -16.14 0.07 6.12
C LEU A 332 -17.56 -0.27 6.58
N SER A 333 -17.77 -1.40 7.25
CA SER A 333 -19.07 -1.75 7.83
C SER A 333 -19.51 -0.82 8.97
N GLU A 334 -18.56 -0.15 9.63
CA GLU A 334 -18.83 0.86 10.65
C GLU A 334 -19.30 2.20 10.04
N LEU A 335 -18.99 2.46 8.76
CA LEU A 335 -19.41 3.70 8.10
C LEU A 335 -20.93 3.76 8.01
N SER A 336 -21.48 4.81 8.59
CA SER A 336 -22.88 5.17 8.45
C SER A 336 -22.99 6.59 7.93
N SER A 337 -23.90 6.76 6.96
CA SER A 337 -24.30 8.10 6.51
C SER A 337 -24.98 8.83 7.67
N VAL A 338 -24.58 10.06 7.91
CA VAL A 338 -25.14 10.96 8.95
C VAL A 338 -25.97 12.05 8.30
#